data_AF-A0A956K305-F1
#
_entry.id   AF-A0A956K305-F1
#
_cell.length_a   1.000
_cell.length_b   1.000
_cell.length_c   1.000
_cell.angle_alpha   90.00
_cell.angle_beta   90.00
_cell.angle_gamma   90.00
#
_symmetry.space_group_name_H-M   'P 1'
#
loop_
_entity.id
_entity.type
_entity.pdbx_description
1 polymer ?
#
loop_
_entity_poly.entity_id
_entity_poly.type
_entity_poly.pdbx_seq_one_letter_code
_entity_poly.pdbx_strand_id
1 'polypeptide(L)'
;MTGARLVLAAALALAAVACTVTPRSDDFRCAGPADCTDGRQCVSGWCVATSAIDGGIDSAVGGDAMPDALDCPAACTRCVDGTCEIECSGDGACATGVACPDGVPCHVVCSGSSSCAGAVDCAAATSCDIDCNGVDACGGDVTCGPGTCDIDCPAAGACAGALDCSDACECDTHCGGAGACGSTVSCPGPSSCRSGGQCTSAPNQCQRC
;
A
#
# COMPACT_ATOMS: atom_id res chain seq x y z
N MET A 1 -26.41 80.48 -4.16
CA MET A 1 -26.17 80.30 -2.71
C MET A 1 -25.27 79.09 -2.55
N THR A 2 -24.17 79.33 -1.84
CA THR A 2 -23.01 78.48 -1.54
C THR A 2 -23.34 77.06 -1.08
N GLY A 3 -22.71 76.06 -1.69
CA GLY A 3 -22.70 74.69 -1.18
C GLY A 3 -21.57 73.86 -1.81
N ALA A 4 -20.93 73.02 -0.99
CA ALA A 4 -19.89 72.04 -1.33
C ALA A 4 -18.42 72.55 -1.37
N ARG A 5 -17.88 72.85 -0.18
CA ARG A 5 -16.47 72.58 0.17
C ARG A 5 -16.45 71.93 1.57
N LEU A 6 -15.47 71.05 1.78
CA LEU A 6 -15.25 70.19 2.96
C LEU A 6 -16.21 68.99 3.00
N VAL A 7 -15.77 67.73 3.07
CA VAL A 7 -14.68 67.19 3.89
C VAL A 7 -13.98 66.06 3.12
N LEU A 8 -12.71 66.28 2.79
CA LEU A 8 -11.74 65.28 2.38
C LEU A 8 -10.73 65.19 3.53
N ALA A 9 -10.84 64.20 4.41
CA ALA A 9 -9.77 63.68 5.28
C ALA A 9 -10.35 62.82 6.41
N ALA A 10 -10.51 61.52 6.16
CA ALA A 10 -10.48 60.49 7.20
C ALA A 10 -9.91 59.22 6.57
N ALA A 11 -8.69 59.35 6.05
CA ALA A 11 -7.89 58.26 5.55
C ALA A 11 -6.96 57.78 6.68
N LEU A 12 -6.95 56.47 6.88
CA LEU A 12 -5.82 55.68 7.37
C LEU A 12 -5.29 55.99 8.79
N ALA A 13 -5.80 55.27 9.80
CA ALA A 13 -5.07 55.02 11.04
C ALA A 13 -5.42 53.65 11.69
N LEU A 14 -5.66 52.61 10.90
CA LEU A 14 -5.76 51.24 11.39
C LEU A 14 -4.96 50.29 10.48
N ALA A 15 -3.64 50.42 10.52
CA ALA A 15 -2.74 49.41 9.98
C ALA A 15 -1.59 49.21 10.97
N ALA A 16 -1.26 47.94 11.22
CA ALA A 16 -0.12 47.45 12.00
C ALA A 16 -0.26 47.36 13.53
N VAL A 17 -1.29 46.66 14.02
CA VAL A 17 -1.03 45.67 15.08
C VAL A 17 -0.74 44.36 14.37
N ALA A 18 0.42 44.29 13.72
CA ALA A 18 0.96 43.00 13.30
C ALA A 18 1.20 42.22 14.59
N CYS A 19 0.51 41.08 14.74
CA CYS A 19 0.81 40.13 15.79
C CYS A 19 2.30 39.79 15.67
N THR A 20 3.13 40.35 16.55
CA THR A 20 4.49 39.86 16.78
C THR A 20 4.33 38.53 17.49
N VAL A 21 3.94 37.50 16.74
CA VAL A 21 4.12 36.12 17.15
C VAL A 21 5.62 35.97 17.22
N THR A 22 6.21 36.15 18.41
CA THR A 22 7.60 35.81 18.68
C THR A 22 7.67 34.30 18.46
N PRO A 23 8.19 33.81 17.33
CA PRO A 23 7.91 32.44 16.90
C PRO A 23 8.73 31.39 17.67
N ARG A 24 9.52 31.82 18.67
CA ARG A 24 10.35 30.95 19.50
C ARG A 24 10.40 31.53 20.90
N SER A 25 9.88 30.81 21.90
CA SER A 25 10.17 31.17 23.28
C SER A 25 11.63 30.80 23.57
N ASP A 26 12.33 31.66 24.33
CA ASP A 26 13.72 31.41 24.73
C ASP A 26 13.81 30.29 25.77
N ASP A 27 12.68 29.71 26.20
CA ASP A 27 12.58 28.63 27.20
C ASP A 27 13.33 27.36 26.80
N PHE A 28 13.65 27.19 25.51
CA PHE A 28 14.40 26.05 24.99
C PHE A 28 15.81 26.41 24.51
N ARG A 29 16.32 27.62 24.77
CA ARG A 29 17.71 27.95 24.43
C ARG A 29 18.67 27.29 25.40
N CYS A 30 19.80 26.84 24.87
CA CYS A 30 20.90 26.29 25.66
C CYS A 30 22.24 26.80 25.15
N ALA A 31 23.19 26.98 26.07
CA ALA A 31 24.60 27.15 25.77
C ALA A 31 25.36 25.82 25.90
N GLY A 32 24.84 24.88 26.70
CA GLY A 32 25.37 23.54 26.82
C GLY A 32 24.33 22.50 27.28
N PRO A 33 24.71 21.22 27.32
CA PRO A 33 23.79 20.11 27.62
C PRO A 33 23.12 20.19 29.00
N ALA A 34 23.78 20.84 29.98
CA ALA A 34 23.25 20.99 31.33
C ALA A 34 22.08 21.98 31.42
N ASP A 35 21.89 22.83 30.41
CA ASP A 35 20.78 23.79 30.37
C ASP A 35 19.46 23.14 29.96
N CYS A 36 19.50 21.88 29.50
CA CYS A 36 18.34 21.15 29.01
C CYS A 36 17.76 20.23 30.09
N THR A 37 16.47 20.38 30.39
CA THR A 37 15.71 19.49 31.30
C THR A 37 15.02 18.37 30.52
N ASP A 38 14.48 17.37 31.24
CA ASP A 38 13.66 16.28 30.68
C ASP A 38 14.36 15.39 29.65
N GLY A 39 15.67 15.17 29.81
CA GLY A 39 16.45 14.28 28.94
C GLY A 39 16.68 14.83 27.52
N ARG A 40 16.47 16.13 27.33
CA ARG A 40 16.72 16.83 26.06
C ARG A 40 18.20 17.08 25.84
N GLN A 41 18.63 17.13 24.58
CA GLN A 41 20.00 17.50 24.23
C GLN A 41 20.05 18.89 23.60
N CYS A 42 21.16 19.59 23.89
CA CYS A 42 21.43 20.88 23.30
C CYS A 42 21.98 20.70 21.87
N VAL A 43 21.15 20.95 20.87
CA VAL A 43 21.50 20.87 19.45
C VAL A 43 21.36 22.26 18.83
N SER A 44 22.49 22.81 18.35
CA SER A 44 22.55 24.14 17.71
C SER A 44 21.95 25.27 18.57
N GLY A 45 22.17 25.20 19.87
CA GLY A 45 21.69 26.20 20.84
C GLY A 45 20.24 26.02 21.29
N TRP A 46 19.63 24.87 21.01
CA TRP A 46 18.26 24.54 21.41
C TRP A 46 18.13 23.15 22.05
N CYS A 47 17.33 23.04 23.11
CA CYS A 47 17.01 21.80 23.80
C CYS A 47 15.96 20.99 23.03
N VAL A 48 16.42 20.06 22.20
CA VAL A 48 15.56 19.16 21.44
C VAL A 48 15.35 17.86 22.21
N ALA A 49 14.14 17.31 22.14
CA ALA A 49 13.87 15.98 22.65
C ALA A 49 14.60 14.97 21.79
N THR A 50 15.83 14.64 22.17
CA THR A 50 16.47 13.42 21.70
C THR A 50 15.86 12.33 22.53
N SER A 51 14.76 11.78 22.03
CA SER A 51 14.37 10.44 22.40
C SER A 51 15.66 9.62 22.46
N ALA A 52 15.98 9.06 23.62
CA ALA A 52 17.03 8.07 23.77
C ALA A 52 16.62 6.86 22.92
N ILE A 53 16.87 6.97 21.62
CA ILE A 53 16.63 5.94 20.64
C ILE A 53 17.95 5.20 20.56
N ASP A 54 18.02 4.10 21.32
CA ASP A 54 19.00 3.04 21.08
C ASP A 54 18.56 2.09 19.95
N GLY A 55 17.42 2.33 19.31
CA GLY A 55 17.00 1.63 18.10
C GLY A 55 17.51 2.35 16.87
N GLY A 56 18.56 1.83 16.23
CA GLY A 56 19.14 2.40 15.00
C GLY A 56 18.09 2.98 14.04
N ILE A 57 18.21 4.28 13.77
CA ILE A 57 17.41 4.97 12.75
C ILE A 57 18.22 5.03 11.47
N ASP A 58 17.87 4.16 10.54
CA ASP A 58 17.73 4.49 9.14
C ASP A 58 16.43 5.30 8.94
N SER A 59 16.62 6.60 8.77
CA SER A 59 15.74 7.61 8.14
C SER A 59 14.23 7.35 8.04
N ALA A 60 13.45 8.02 8.89
CA ALA A 60 12.20 8.65 8.48
C ALA A 60 11.82 9.83 9.41
N VAL A 61 12.16 11.04 8.97
CA VAL A 61 11.49 12.29 9.37
C VAL A 61 10.94 12.88 8.07
N GLY A 62 9.72 13.40 7.95
CA GLY A 62 8.61 13.58 8.86
C GLY A 62 7.55 14.35 8.05
N GLY A 63 6.30 13.93 8.16
CA GLY A 63 5.17 14.60 7.52
C GLY A 63 3.88 13.95 7.99
N ASP A 64 3.19 14.62 8.90
CA ASP A 64 1.74 14.55 9.13
C ASP A 64 1.11 13.14 9.19
N ALA A 65 1.82 12.17 9.81
CA ALA A 65 1.36 10.80 9.93
C ALA A 65 -0.02 10.75 10.61
N MET A 66 -1.04 10.51 9.80
CA MET A 66 -2.34 10.04 10.26
C MET A 66 -2.10 8.74 11.06
N PRO A 67 -2.93 8.43 12.07
CA PRO A 67 -2.76 7.25 12.94
C PRO A 67 -2.90 5.88 12.22
N ASP A 68 -2.77 5.81 10.90
CA ASP A 68 -3.15 4.66 10.07
C ASP A 68 -1.97 4.04 9.28
N ALA A 69 -0.72 4.30 9.68
CA ALA A 69 0.40 3.47 9.23
C ALA A 69 0.29 2.09 9.90
N LEU A 70 -0.60 1.25 9.38
CA LEU A 70 -0.63 -0.17 9.66
C LEU A 70 0.81 -0.68 9.46
N ASP A 71 1.44 -1.14 10.55
CA ASP A 71 2.78 -1.71 10.48
C ASP A 71 2.78 -2.78 9.39
N CYS A 72 3.53 -2.51 8.32
CA CYS A 72 3.49 -3.36 7.15
C CYS A 72 4.01 -4.75 7.54
N PRO A 73 3.24 -5.82 7.31
CA PRO A 73 3.67 -7.16 7.64
C PRO A 73 5.03 -7.47 7.00
N ALA A 74 5.91 -8.19 7.71
CA ALA A 74 7.25 -8.49 7.22
C ALA A 74 7.30 -9.33 5.93
N ALA A 75 6.18 -9.94 5.54
CA ALA A 75 6.04 -10.67 4.28
C ALA A 75 5.88 -9.74 3.07
N CYS A 76 5.47 -8.49 3.28
CA CYS A 76 5.27 -7.50 2.22
C CYS A 76 6.59 -6.86 1.82
N THR A 77 6.78 -6.59 0.53
CA THR A 77 7.87 -5.73 0.06
C THR A 77 7.65 -4.29 0.50
N ARG A 78 6.40 -3.82 0.42
CA ARG A 78 5.94 -2.52 0.92
C ARG A 78 4.43 -2.55 1.14
N CYS A 79 3.91 -1.53 1.81
CA CYS A 79 2.48 -1.32 1.92
C CYS A 79 2.07 -0.01 1.25
N VAL A 80 1.02 -0.05 0.44
CA VAL A 80 0.48 1.09 -0.29
C VAL A 80 -1.01 1.18 0.03
N ASP A 81 -1.43 2.27 0.67
CA ASP A 81 -2.84 2.52 1.04
C ASP A 81 -3.51 1.36 1.83
N GLY A 82 -2.73 0.66 2.66
CA GLY A 82 -3.20 -0.48 3.46
C GLY A 82 -3.14 -1.85 2.75
N THR A 83 -2.68 -1.88 1.49
CA THR A 83 -2.45 -3.11 0.72
C THR A 83 -1.01 -3.58 0.88
N CYS A 84 -0.82 -4.87 1.18
CA CYS A 84 0.47 -5.54 1.16
C CYS A 84 0.91 -5.79 -0.29
N GLU A 85 1.92 -5.08 -0.78
CA GLU A 85 2.51 -5.34 -2.09
C GLU A 85 3.73 -6.27 -1.95
N ILE A 86 3.74 -7.35 -2.74
CA ILE A 86 4.84 -8.31 -2.83
C ILE A 86 5.37 -8.30 -4.26
N GLU A 87 6.60 -7.82 -4.44
CA GLU A 87 7.21 -7.67 -5.78
C GLU A 87 8.30 -8.72 -6.02
N CYS A 88 8.07 -9.60 -6.98
CA CYS A 88 8.96 -10.68 -7.40
C CYS A 88 9.50 -10.39 -8.82
N SER A 89 10.33 -9.35 -8.96
CA SER A 89 10.74 -8.83 -10.28
C SER A 89 11.89 -9.59 -10.95
N GLY A 90 12.65 -10.41 -10.20
CA GLY A 90 13.74 -11.22 -10.73
C GLY A 90 13.30 -12.62 -11.16
N ASP A 91 14.00 -13.21 -12.13
CA ASP A 91 13.79 -14.61 -12.51
C ASP A 91 13.98 -15.51 -11.28
N GLY A 92 12.96 -16.30 -10.93
CA GLY A 92 12.96 -17.15 -9.74
C GLY A 92 13.02 -16.44 -8.38
N ALA A 93 12.74 -15.12 -8.30
CA ALA A 93 12.92 -14.32 -7.08
C ALA A 93 12.19 -14.88 -5.84
N CYS A 94 10.94 -15.34 -6.00
CA CYS A 94 10.06 -15.87 -4.97
C CYS A 94 9.76 -17.37 -5.24
N ALA A 95 10.76 -18.12 -5.70
CA ALA A 95 10.60 -19.53 -6.08
C ALA A 95 10.14 -20.45 -4.92
N THR A 96 10.29 -20.04 -3.67
CA THR A 96 9.81 -20.78 -2.50
C THR A 96 8.29 -20.65 -2.27
N GLY A 97 7.64 -19.72 -2.97
CA GLY A 97 6.23 -19.38 -2.78
C GLY A 97 6.05 -18.03 -2.10
N VAL A 98 4.84 -17.49 -2.25
CA VAL A 98 4.37 -16.22 -1.70
C VAL A 98 3.16 -16.52 -0.82
N ALA A 99 3.14 -15.99 0.40
CA ALA A 99 2.01 -16.11 1.31
C ALA A 99 1.57 -14.72 1.75
N CYS A 100 0.33 -14.36 1.42
CA CYS A 100 -0.25 -13.09 1.82
C CYS A 100 -0.57 -13.09 3.33
N PRO A 101 -0.35 -11.96 4.04
CA PRO A 101 -0.65 -11.88 5.46
C PRO A 101 -2.16 -11.97 5.74
N ASP A 102 -2.49 -12.41 6.96
CA ASP A 102 -3.87 -12.51 7.42
C ASP A 102 -4.53 -11.13 7.58
N GLY A 103 -5.77 -11.01 7.12
CA GLY A 103 -6.61 -9.84 7.38
C GLY A 103 -6.24 -8.56 6.61
N VAL A 104 -5.35 -8.64 5.61
CA VAL A 104 -4.95 -7.49 4.78
C VAL A 104 -5.21 -7.74 3.28
N PRO A 105 -5.51 -6.68 2.50
CA PRO A 105 -5.46 -6.76 1.04
C PRO A 105 -4.03 -7.09 0.59
N CYS A 106 -3.89 -7.95 -0.41
CA CYS A 106 -2.61 -8.39 -0.93
C CYS A 106 -2.54 -8.19 -2.45
N HIS A 107 -1.44 -7.62 -2.92
CA HIS A 107 -1.13 -7.48 -4.34
C HIS A 107 0.21 -8.13 -4.64
N VAL A 108 0.22 -9.15 -5.48
CA VAL A 108 1.40 -9.97 -5.80
C VAL A 108 1.80 -9.73 -7.24
N VAL A 109 3.02 -9.21 -7.45
CA VAL A 109 3.53 -8.87 -8.78
C VAL A 109 4.70 -9.78 -9.15
N CYS A 110 4.45 -10.71 -10.07
CA CYS A 110 5.40 -11.72 -10.54
C CYS A 110 5.89 -11.37 -11.95
N SER A 111 6.90 -10.50 -12.04
CA SER A 111 7.38 -9.97 -13.34
C SER A 111 8.53 -10.75 -13.96
N GLY A 112 9.28 -11.51 -13.17
CA GLY A 112 10.36 -12.35 -13.66
C GLY A 112 9.85 -13.69 -14.21
N SER A 113 10.67 -14.35 -15.02
CA SER A 113 10.36 -15.72 -15.48
C SER A 113 10.38 -16.65 -14.27
N SER A 114 9.33 -17.46 -14.09
CA SER A 114 9.22 -18.35 -12.93
C SER A 114 9.41 -17.64 -11.58
N SER A 115 9.14 -16.33 -11.50
CA SER A 115 9.44 -15.53 -10.31
C SER A 115 8.65 -15.99 -9.09
N CYS A 116 7.46 -16.53 -9.28
CA CYS A 116 6.57 -17.11 -8.28
C CYS A 116 6.30 -18.58 -8.65
N ALA A 117 7.35 -19.33 -8.95
CA ALA A 117 7.24 -20.76 -9.30
C ALA A 117 6.77 -21.64 -8.13
N GLY A 118 6.89 -21.15 -6.89
CA GLY A 118 6.23 -21.74 -5.74
C GLY A 118 4.73 -21.39 -5.72
N ALA A 119 4.00 -21.87 -4.72
CA ALA A 119 2.58 -21.53 -4.59
C ALA A 119 2.40 -20.05 -4.21
N VAL A 120 1.34 -19.42 -4.71
CA VAL A 120 0.84 -18.12 -4.26
C VAL A 120 -0.39 -18.36 -3.40
N ASP A 121 -0.27 -18.15 -2.10
CA ASP A 121 -1.30 -18.42 -1.10
C ASP A 121 -1.91 -17.09 -0.59
N CYS A 122 -3.15 -16.82 -1.01
CA CYS A 122 -3.96 -15.71 -0.55
C CYS A 122 -5.09 -16.14 0.41
N ALA A 123 -5.05 -17.37 0.96
CA ALA A 123 -6.17 -17.94 1.71
C ALA A 123 -6.59 -17.08 2.93
N ALA A 124 -5.64 -16.36 3.54
CA ALA A 124 -5.85 -15.51 4.70
C ALA A 124 -6.07 -14.02 4.36
N ALA A 125 -5.89 -13.61 3.10
CA ALA A 125 -6.04 -12.21 2.69
C ALA A 125 -7.51 -11.79 2.61
N THR A 126 -7.79 -10.51 2.81
CA THR A 126 -9.16 -9.97 2.64
C THR A 126 -9.53 -9.74 1.18
N SER A 127 -8.53 -9.58 0.32
CA SER A 127 -8.63 -9.52 -1.14
C SER A 127 -7.26 -9.85 -1.73
N CYS A 128 -7.22 -10.47 -2.91
CA CYS A 128 -5.99 -10.74 -3.63
C CYS A 128 -6.04 -10.22 -5.06
N ASP A 129 -4.98 -9.53 -5.46
CA ASP A 129 -4.71 -9.13 -6.84
C ASP A 129 -3.36 -9.76 -7.23
N ILE A 130 -3.32 -10.50 -8.34
CA ILE A 130 -2.16 -11.30 -8.73
C ILE A 130 -1.80 -11.04 -10.19
N ASP A 131 -0.63 -10.44 -10.40
CA ASP A 131 -0.08 -10.07 -11.69
C ASP A 131 1.05 -11.04 -12.13
N CYS A 132 0.72 -12.03 -12.96
CA CYS A 132 1.66 -13.02 -13.47
C CYS A 132 2.26 -12.59 -14.83
N ASN A 133 3.04 -11.51 -14.83
CA ASN A 133 3.53 -10.84 -16.04
C ASN A 133 4.66 -11.59 -16.77
N GLY A 134 5.46 -12.39 -16.06
CA GLY A 134 6.55 -13.18 -16.64
C GLY A 134 6.10 -14.52 -17.25
N VAL A 135 6.95 -15.12 -18.08
CA VAL A 135 6.73 -16.49 -18.59
C VAL A 135 6.82 -17.47 -17.41
N ASP A 136 5.82 -18.34 -17.30
CA ASP A 136 5.69 -19.27 -16.16
C ASP A 136 5.78 -18.58 -14.79
N ALA A 137 5.46 -17.28 -14.70
CA ALA A 137 5.68 -16.45 -13.51
C ALA A 137 5.03 -17.06 -12.27
N CYS A 138 3.76 -17.46 -12.36
CA CYS A 138 2.99 -18.16 -11.34
C CYS A 138 2.83 -19.63 -11.74
N GLY A 139 3.95 -20.31 -12.01
CA GLY A 139 3.97 -21.72 -12.42
C GLY A 139 3.52 -22.69 -11.33
N GLY A 140 3.49 -22.26 -10.06
CA GLY A 140 2.92 -23.00 -8.94
C GLY A 140 1.41 -22.82 -8.83
N ASP A 141 0.82 -23.45 -7.82
CA ASP A 141 -0.61 -23.33 -7.55
C ASP A 141 -0.92 -21.94 -6.96
N VAL A 142 -2.05 -21.36 -7.37
CA VAL A 142 -2.57 -20.10 -6.82
C VAL A 142 -3.84 -20.42 -6.04
N THR A 143 -3.89 -20.03 -4.76
CA THR A 143 -5.04 -20.26 -3.89
C THR A 143 -5.62 -18.94 -3.41
N CYS A 144 -6.86 -18.66 -3.80
CA CYS A 144 -7.59 -17.48 -3.35
C CYS A 144 -8.28 -17.74 -2.00
N GLY A 145 -8.31 -16.71 -1.16
CA GLY A 145 -9.09 -16.71 0.08
C GLY A 145 -10.57 -16.33 -0.16
N PRO A 146 -11.32 -16.07 0.93
CA PRO A 146 -12.76 -15.82 0.86
C PRO A 146 -13.16 -14.47 0.25
N GLY A 147 -12.19 -13.57 0.05
CA GLY A 147 -12.41 -12.23 -0.50
C GLY A 147 -12.58 -12.19 -2.02
N THR A 148 -12.34 -11.01 -2.57
CA THR A 148 -12.20 -10.82 -4.03
C THR A 148 -10.85 -11.35 -4.48
N CYS A 149 -10.80 -12.02 -5.62
CA CYS A 149 -9.56 -12.51 -6.22
C CYS A 149 -9.50 -12.13 -7.71
N ASP A 150 -8.50 -11.35 -8.11
CA ASP A 150 -8.21 -11.08 -9.52
C ASP A 150 -6.86 -11.70 -9.88
N ILE A 151 -6.81 -12.41 -11.01
CA ILE A 151 -5.62 -13.13 -11.47
C ILE A 151 -5.38 -12.82 -12.94
N ASP A 152 -4.33 -12.06 -13.22
CA ASP A 152 -3.92 -11.68 -14.55
C ASP A 152 -2.75 -12.52 -15.04
N CYS A 153 -2.96 -13.28 -16.12
CA CYS A 153 -2.01 -14.20 -16.72
C CYS A 153 -1.74 -13.82 -18.20
N PRO A 154 -1.10 -12.66 -18.48
CA PRO A 154 -0.93 -12.18 -19.85
C PRO A 154 0.15 -12.93 -20.65
N ALA A 155 1.15 -13.52 -19.98
CA ALA A 155 2.26 -14.21 -20.63
C ALA A 155 1.97 -15.70 -20.90
N ALA A 156 2.76 -16.31 -21.79
CA ALA A 156 2.65 -17.74 -22.08
C ALA A 156 3.01 -18.57 -20.83
N GLY A 157 2.17 -19.55 -20.50
CA GLY A 157 2.36 -20.40 -19.31
C GLY A 157 2.31 -19.65 -17.97
N ALA A 158 1.97 -18.36 -17.95
CA ALA A 158 2.07 -17.49 -16.76
C ALA A 158 1.47 -18.11 -15.48
N CYS A 159 0.38 -18.84 -15.63
CA CYS A 159 -0.38 -19.48 -14.57
C CYS A 159 -0.55 -20.99 -14.86
N ALA A 160 0.56 -21.67 -15.17
CA ALA A 160 0.56 -23.08 -15.57
C ALA A 160 0.08 -24.05 -14.46
N GLY A 161 0.14 -23.63 -13.19
CA GLY A 161 -0.35 -24.38 -12.04
C GLY A 161 -1.87 -24.42 -11.94
N ALA A 162 -2.38 -24.95 -10.82
CA ALA A 162 -3.81 -24.91 -10.53
C ALA A 162 -4.22 -23.53 -10.02
N LEU A 163 -5.34 -23.00 -10.52
CA LEU A 163 -5.97 -21.78 -9.99
C LEU A 163 -7.16 -22.19 -9.13
N ASP A 164 -7.07 -22.02 -7.81
CA ASP A 164 -8.14 -22.34 -6.87
C ASP A 164 -8.84 -21.09 -6.35
N CYS A 165 -9.99 -20.77 -6.94
CA CYS A 165 -10.91 -19.72 -6.51
C CYS A 165 -12.15 -20.28 -5.79
N SER A 166 -12.16 -21.56 -5.38
CA SER A 166 -13.38 -22.19 -4.88
C SER A 166 -13.97 -21.55 -3.62
N ASP A 167 -13.11 -20.96 -2.79
CA ASP A 167 -13.50 -20.26 -1.56
C ASP A 167 -13.77 -18.76 -1.77
N ALA A 168 -13.37 -18.18 -2.90
CA ALA A 168 -13.52 -16.76 -3.18
C ALA A 168 -15.00 -16.34 -3.33
N CYS A 169 -15.36 -15.18 -2.78
CA CYS A 169 -16.68 -14.60 -2.97
C CYS A 169 -16.83 -14.01 -4.38
N GLU A 170 -15.73 -13.59 -4.99
CA GLU A 170 -15.62 -13.06 -6.34
C GLU A 170 -14.27 -13.49 -6.91
N CYS A 171 -14.26 -14.06 -8.12
CA CYS A 171 -13.01 -14.40 -8.79
C CYS A 171 -13.10 -14.14 -10.29
N ASP A 172 -12.18 -13.31 -10.77
CA ASP A 172 -11.89 -13.10 -12.18
C ASP A 172 -10.50 -13.65 -12.49
N THR A 173 -10.38 -14.32 -13.63
CA THR A 173 -9.08 -14.78 -14.12
C THR A 173 -8.96 -14.38 -15.58
N HIS A 174 -7.85 -13.75 -15.96
CA HIS A 174 -7.57 -13.33 -17.33
C HIS A 174 -6.39 -14.09 -17.92
N CYS A 175 -6.71 -15.18 -18.61
CA CYS A 175 -5.76 -16.05 -19.29
C CYS A 175 -5.48 -15.56 -20.72
N GLY A 176 -4.77 -14.44 -20.85
CA GLY A 176 -4.50 -13.79 -22.15
C GLY A 176 -3.41 -14.46 -22.98
N GLY A 177 -2.43 -15.10 -22.34
CA GLY A 177 -1.29 -15.72 -23.00
C GLY A 177 -1.57 -17.11 -23.59
N ALA A 178 -0.70 -17.57 -24.50
CA ALA A 178 -0.78 -18.92 -25.06
C ALA A 178 -0.55 -19.96 -23.96
N GLY A 179 -1.57 -20.77 -23.66
CA GLY A 179 -1.52 -21.70 -22.53
C GLY A 179 -1.28 -21.00 -21.19
N ALA A 180 -1.71 -19.74 -21.05
CA ALA A 180 -1.48 -18.94 -19.86
C ALA A 180 -1.98 -19.65 -18.60
N CYS A 181 -3.20 -20.18 -18.63
CA CYS A 181 -3.75 -20.92 -17.52
C CYS A 181 -3.58 -22.43 -17.73
N GLY A 182 -3.20 -23.10 -16.65
CA GLY A 182 -3.05 -24.53 -16.57
C GLY A 182 -4.36 -25.29 -16.78
N SER A 183 -4.26 -26.61 -16.67
CA SER A 183 -5.38 -27.51 -16.97
C SER A 183 -6.54 -27.43 -15.96
N THR A 184 -6.37 -26.75 -14.83
CA THR A 184 -7.34 -26.77 -13.73
C THR A 184 -7.54 -25.37 -13.15
N VAL A 185 -8.73 -24.82 -13.40
CA VAL A 185 -9.22 -23.59 -12.80
C VAL A 185 -10.49 -23.95 -12.02
N SER A 186 -10.50 -23.70 -10.72
CA SER A 186 -11.62 -23.96 -9.81
C SER A 186 -12.35 -22.67 -9.50
N CYS A 187 -13.41 -22.38 -10.24
CA CYS A 187 -14.20 -21.15 -10.04
C CYS A 187 -15.27 -21.31 -8.96
N PRO A 188 -15.59 -20.22 -8.24
CA PRO A 188 -16.66 -20.22 -7.27
C PRO A 188 -18.03 -20.32 -7.97
N GLY A 189 -18.99 -20.93 -7.29
CA GLY A 189 -20.37 -20.96 -7.74
C GLY A 189 -20.69 -21.93 -8.90
N PRO A 190 -21.84 -21.72 -9.58
CA PRO A 190 -22.28 -22.59 -10.66
C PRO A 190 -21.40 -22.45 -11.92
N SER A 191 -21.54 -23.39 -12.86
CA SER A 191 -20.81 -23.37 -14.13
C SER A 191 -21.06 -22.12 -14.99
N SER A 192 -22.06 -21.28 -14.68
CA SER A 192 -22.24 -19.98 -15.35
C SER A 192 -21.14 -18.97 -15.03
N CYS A 193 -20.40 -19.16 -13.93
CA CYS A 193 -19.25 -18.33 -13.54
C CYS A 193 -17.95 -18.77 -14.21
N ARG A 194 -18.06 -19.69 -15.18
CA ARG A 194 -16.95 -20.16 -16.01
C ARG A 194 -17.18 -19.69 -17.44
N SER A 195 -16.24 -18.93 -17.98
CA SER A 195 -16.26 -18.47 -19.37
C SER A 195 -14.94 -18.79 -20.04
N GLY A 196 -14.97 -19.58 -21.12
CA GLY A 196 -13.76 -19.90 -21.89
C GLY A 196 -12.66 -20.63 -21.10
N GLY A 197 -13.01 -21.36 -20.04
CA GLY A 197 -12.03 -22.03 -19.16
C GLY A 197 -11.50 -21.16 -18.02
N GLN A 198 -12.04 -19.96 -17.86
CA GLN A 198 -11.64 -18.93 -16.90
C GLN A 198 -12.77 -18.69 -15.91
N CYS A 199 -12.47 -18.15 -14.73
CA CYS A 199 -13.48 -17.64 -13.82
C CYS A 199 -13.88 -16.23 -14.21
N THR A 200 -15.15 -15.92 -13.97
CA THR A 200 -15.64 -14.56 -14.08
C THR A 200 -16.64 -14.26 -12.97
N SER A 201 -16.54 -13.04 -12.45
CA SER A 201 -17.51 -12.43 -11.53
C SER A 201 -18.77 -11.94 -12.24
N ALA A 202 -18.75 -11.84 -13.57
CA ALA A 202 -19.90 -11.47 -14.37
C ALA A 202 -20.68 -12.72 -14.83
N PRO A 203 -22.03 -12.75 -14.70
CA PRO A 203 -22.95 -11.74 -14.13
C PRO A 203 -23.04 -11.81 -12.60
N ASN A 204 -23.66 -10.80 -11.95
CA ASN A 204 -23.75 -10.59 -10.48
C ASN A 204 -24.06 -11.84 -9.62
N GLN A 205 -24.62 -12.92 -10.18
CA GLN A 205 -24.79 -14.19 -9.48
C GLN A 205 -23.48 -14.93 -9.14
N CYS A 206 -22.36 -14.47 -9.71
CA CYS A 206 -21.01 -14.97 -9.45
C CYS A 206 -20.26 -14.14 -8.41
N GLN A 207 -20.83 -13.01 -7.99
CA GLN A 207 -20.40 -12.20 -6.85
C GLN A 207 -21.23 -12.59 -5.62
N ARG A 208 -20.57 -13.11 -4.60
CA ARG A 208 -21.19 -13.58 -3.34
C ARG A 208 -20.74 -12.78 -2.12
N CYS A 209 -19.89 -11.78 -2.37
CA CYS A 209 -19.74 -10.58 -1.57
C CYS A 209 -20.95 -9.66 -1.86
#